data_AF-A0A7C0VQY8-F1
#
_entry.id   AF-A0A7C0VQY8-F1
#
_cell.length_a   1.000
_cell.length_b   1.000
_cell.length_c   1.000
_cell.angle_alpha   90.00
_cell.angle_beta   90.00
_cell.angle_gamma   90.00
#
_symmetry.space_group_name_H-M   'P 1'
#
loop_
_entity.id
_entity.type
_entity.pdbx_description
1 polymer ?
#
loop_
_entity_poly.entity_id
_entity_poly.type
_entity_poly.pdbx_seq_one_letter_code
_entity_poly.pdbx_strand_id
1 'polypeptide(L)'
;MIGVCELGATEDIATSEYKPDTEGVIRQALVGMLRIPGVITCSAFSDGITIERADSTADPDRNTLAIIHSQDMLSLGTRILRELSESIPEYVTIESDSLKMVISPIDDSAGLVTVCGADTALGMVRLQMKHIIEEIAPYFVVGDCG
;
A
#
# COMPACT_ATOMS: atom_id res chain seq x y z
N MET A 1 -28.57 63.52 -1.61
CA MET A 1 -27.22 63.96 -2.02
C MET A 1 -26.24 62.97 -1.37
N ILE A 2 -25.78 61.94 -2.11
CA ILE A 2 -24.36 61.67 -2.50
C ILE A 2 -23.43 61.56 -1.26
N GLY A 3 -22.60 60.55 -0.99
CA GLY A 3 -22.15 59.31 -1.66
C GLY A 3 -21.41 58.43 -0.61
N VAL A 4 -21.41 57.08 -0.71
CA VAL A 4 -20.44 56.15 -1.37
C VAL A 4 -19.01 56.15 -0.79
N CYS A 5 -18.51 54.92 -0.53
CA CYS A 5 -17.15 54.38 -0.30
C CYS A 5 -16.98 53.76 1.11
N GLU A 6 -17.12 52.45 1.35
CA GLU A 6 -16.35 51.24 0.91
C GLU A 6 -14.97 51.03 1.56
N LEU A 7 -14.69 49.73 1.77
CA LEU A 7 -13.44 49.04 2.18
C LEU A 7 -13.32 48.84 3.70
N GLY A 8 -13.21 47.64 4.25
CA GLY A 8 -12.95 46.32 3.66
C GLY A 8 -12.12 45.53 4.65
N ALA A 9 -12.68 44.45 5.21
CA ALA A 9 -11.96 43.36 5.88
C ALA A 9 -12.97 42.24 6.19
N THR A 10 -13.54 41.64 5.15
CA THR A 10 -13.95 40.24 5.28
C THR A 10 -12.68 39.44 5.16
N GLU A 11 -12.14 38.97 6.29
CA GLU A 11 -11.09 37.97 6.29
C GLU A 11 -11.62 36.76 5.52
N ASP A 12 -11.03 36.54 4.35
CA ASP A 12 -11.14 35.29 3.62
C ASP A 12 -10.61 34.19 4.53
N ILE A 13 -11.52 33.46 5.17
CA ILE A 13 -11.20 32.15 5.76
C ILE A 13 -10.97 31.24 4.55
N ALA A 14 -9.76 31.29 4.01
CA ALA A 14 -9.25 30.27 3.12
C ALA A 14 -9.35 28.95 3.90
N THR A 15 -10.38 28.16 3.58
CA THR A 15 -10.38 26.72 3.83
C THR A 15 -9.20 26.17 3.06
N SER A 16 -8.02 26.20 3.67
CA SER A 16 -6.87 25.43 3.24
C SER A 16 -7.36 23.99 3.12
N GLU A 17 -7.53 23.50 1.88
CA GLU A 17 -7.77 22.09 1.63
C GLU A 17 -6.68 21.32 2.38
N TYR A 18 -7.06 20.66 3.47
CA TYR A 18 -6.18 19.75 4.17
C TYR A 18 -5.94 18.59 3.22
N LYS A 19 -4.83 18.63 2.49
CA LYS A 19 -4.30 17.45 1.80
C LYS A 19 -3.62 16.61 2.87
N PRO A 20 -4.17 15.45 3.24
CA PRO A 20 -3.46 14.57 4.15
C PRO A 20 -2.11 14.21 3.54
N ASP A 21 -1.09 14.14 4.39
CA ASP A 21 0.21 13.59 4.04
C ASP A 21 0.02 12.15 3.55
N THR A 22 0.12 11.95 2.23
CA THR A 22 -0.15 10.67 1.58
C THR A 22 0.74 9.55 2.13
N GLU A 23 2.02 9.85 2.33
CA GLU A 23 2.98 8.91 2.93
C GLU A 23 2.58 8.59 4.38
N GLY A 24 2.20 9.60 5.15
CA GLY A 24 1.69 9.44 6.51
C GLY A 24 0.46 8.53 6.61
N VAL A 25 -0.51 8.68 5.70
CA VAL A 25 -1.71 7.83 5.65
C VAL A 25 -1.35 6.39 5.29
N ILE A 26 -0.57 6.19 4.22
CA ILE A 26 -0.15 4.85 3.78
C ILE A 26 0.61 4.17 4.92
N ARG A 27 1.58 4.85 5.53
CA ARG A 27 2.36 4.31 6.63
C ARG A 27 1.49 3.93 7.83
N GLN A 28 0.50 4.74 8.18
CA GLN A 28 -0.42 4.44 9.28
C GLN A 28 -1.24 3.17 9.01
N ALA A 29 -1.72 2.99 7.78
CA ALA A 29 -2.41 1.77 7.36
C ALA A 29 -1.49 0.54 7.45
N LEU A 30 -0.24 0.65 6.97
CA LEU A 30 0.77 -0.42 7.05
C LEU A 30 1.12 -0.80 8.50
N VAL A 31 1.21 0.17 9.41
CA VAL A 31 1.43 -0.09 10.85
C VAL A 31 0.28 -0.91 11.45
N GLY A 32 -0.94 -0.77 10.92
CA GLY A 32 -2.08 -1.63 11.27
C GLY A 32 -1.79 -3.12 11.04
N MET A 33 -1.02 -3.45 9.99
CA MET A 33 -0.65 -4.82 9.65
C MET A 33 0.19 -5.50 10.74
N LEU A 34 1.06 -4.73 11.40
CA LEU A 34 1.95 -5.21 12.46
C LEU A 34 1.21 -5.64 13.72
N ARG A 35 -0.10 -5.34 13.84
CA ARG A 35 -0.95 -5.81 14.95
C ARG A 35 -1.29 -7.29 14.85
N ILE A 36 -1.09 -7.91 13.68
CA ILE A 36 -1.30 -9.35 13.49
C ILE A 36 -0.09 -10.11 14.06
N PRO A 37 -0.29 -11.04 15.01
CA PRO A 37 0.81 -11.81 15.57
C PRO A 37 1.61 -12.58 14.50
N GLY A 38 2.92 -12.38 14.51
CA GLY A 38 3.86 -13.01 13.59
C GLY A 38 4.07 -12.29 12.25
N VAL A 39 3.41 -11.16 12.01
CA VAL A 39 3.81 -10.26 10.91
C VAL A 39 5.14 -9.59 11.25
N ILE A 40 6.06 -9.63 10.29
CA ILE A 40 7.44 -9.12 10.43
C ILE A 40 7.55 -7.76 9.75
N THR A 41 7.08 -7.65 8.51
CA THR A 41 7.06 -6.39 7.75
C THR A 41 5.85 -6.33 6.83
N CYS A 42 5.41 -5.12 6.53
CA CYS A 42 4.45 -4.82 5.47
C CYS A 42 4.97 -3.62 4.68
N SER A 43 4.84 -3.65 3.36
CA SER A 43 5.28 -2.57 2.50
C SER A 43 4.34 -2.39 1.31
N ALA A 44 4.11 -1.14 0.95
CA ALA A 44 3.49 -0.77 -0.30
C ALA A 44 4.57 -0.41 -1.32
N PHE A 45 4.40 -0.86 -2.56
CA PHE A 45 5.29 -0.56 -3.67
C PHE A 45 4.51 -0.06 -4.88
N SER A 46 5.19 0.68 -5.75
CA SER A 46 4.73 1.06 -7.08
C SER A 46 5.92 1.04 -8.05
N ASP A 47 5.74 0.47 -9.23
CA ASP A 47 6.78 0.33 -10.26
C ASP A 47 8.08 -0.32 -9.75
N GLY A 48 7.95 -1.28 -8.81
CA GLY A 48 9.08 -1.96 -8.17
C GLY A 48 9.85 -1.10 -7.16
N ILE A 49 9.36 0.11 -6.85
CA ILE A 49 9.93 1.01 -5.85
C ILE A 49 9.06 0.96 -4.59
N THR A 50 9.69 0.83 -3.43
CA THR A 50 9.01 0.94 -2.14
C THR A 50 8.49 2.36 -1.94
N ILE A 51 7.18 2.50 -1.74
CA ILE A 51 6.56 3.77 -1.36
C ILE A 51 6.69 3.96 0.14
N GLU A 52 6.19 2.99 0.91
CA GLU A 52 6.18 3.04 2.37
C GLU A 52 6.33 1.65 2.96
N ARG A 53 6.75 1.61 4.23
CA ARG A 53 7.06 0.36 4.93
C ARG A 53 6.85 0.47 6.43
N ALA A 54 6.37 -0.62 7.02
CA ALA A 54 6.27 -0.81 8.46
C ALA A 54 6.92 -2.13 8.88
N ASP A 55 7.78 -2.07 9.90
CA ASP A 55 8.52 -3.21 10.45
C ASP A 55 8.20 -3.46 11.92
N SER A 56 8.11 -4.72 12.32
CA SER A 56 8.06 -5.12 13.73
C SER A 56 9.44 -5.32 14.35
N THR A 57 10.50 -5.40 13.54
CA THR A 57 11.88 -5.66 14.00
C THR A 57 12.83 -4.51 13.65
N ALA A 58 13.89 -4.35 14.44
CA ALA A 58 14.90 -3.31 14.26
C ALA A 58 15.94 -3.59 13.15
N ASP A 59 15.84 -4.72 12.43
CA ASP A 59 16.73 -5.07 11.32
C ASP A 59 15.96 -5.04 9.98
N PRO A 60 15.81 -3.84 9.38
CA PRO A 60 15.02 -3.68 8.18
C PRO A 60 15.69 -4.27 6.92
N ASP A 61 17.02 -4.40 6.90
CA ASP A 61 17.74 -4.71 5.66
C ASP A 61 17.44 -6.12 5.14
N ARG A 62 17.20 -7.08 6.04
CA ARG A 62 16.88 -8.47 5.68
C ARG A 62 15.61 -8.60 4.85
N ASN A 63 14.61 -7.75 5.10
CA ASN A 63 13.31 -7.85 4.43
C ASN A 63 13.21 -6.94 3.19
N THR A 64 14.13 -6.00 3.03
CA THR A 64 14.17 -5.07 1.88
C THR A 64 14.27 -5.83 0.56
N LEU A 65 15.08 -6.90 0.49
CA LEU A 65 15.22 -7.71 -0.72
C LEU A 65 13.91 -8.41 -1.13
N ALA A 66 13.15 -8.91 -0.17
CA ALA A 66 11.85 -9.52 -0.44
C ALA A 66 10.87 -8.48 -1.02
N ILE A 67 10.91 -7.25 -0.50
CA ILE A 67 10.07 -6.15 -0.99
C ILE A 67 10.44 -5.79 -2.43
N ILE A 68 11.74 -5.64 -2.74
CA ILE A 68 12.23 -5.31 -4.09
C ILE A 68 11.75 -6.32 -5.15
N HIS A 69 11.77 -7.62 -4.83
CA HIS A 69 11.37 -8.66 -5.79
C HIS A 69 9.85 -8.88 -5.89
N SER A 70 9.03 -8.13 -5.14
CA SER A 70 7.59 -8.35 -5.11
C SER A 70 6.91 -8.05 -6.44
N GLN A 71 7.33 -6.98 -7.14
CA GLN A 71 6.80 -6.63 -8.46
C GLN A 71 7.11 -7.70 -9.51
N ASP A 72 8.32 -8.27 -9.48
CA ASP A 72 8.72 -9.32 -10.41
C ASP A 72 7.85 -10.57 -10.24
N MET A 73 7.60 -10.96 -8.99
CA MET A 73 6.76 -12.12 -8.66
C MET A 73 5.30 -11.91 -9.07
N LEU A 74 4.75 -10.72 -8.81
CA LEU A 74 3.40 -10.36 -9.24
C LEU A 74 3.29 -10.36 -10.76
N SER A 75 4.27 -9.77 -11.46
CA SER A 75 4.34 -9.73 -12.91
C SER A 75 4.42 -11.13 -13.52
N LEU A 76 5.22 -12.03 -12.94
CA LEU A 76 5.31 -13.42 -13.37
C LEU A 76 4.00 -14.17 -13.15
N GLY A 77 3.38 -14.02 -11.97
CA GLY A 77 2.08 -14.63 -11.65
C GLY A 77 0.98 -14.18 -12.61
N THR A 78 0.92 -12.89 -12.91
CA THR A 78 -0.01 -12.32 -13.90
C THR A 78 0.20 -12.89 -15.30
N ARG A 79 1.46 -13.06 -15.74
CA ARG A 79 1.75 -13.68 -17.05
C ARG A 79 1.25 -15.13 -17.11
N ILE A 80 1.52 -15.93 -16.07
CA ILE A 80 1.07 -17.33 -15.99
C ILE A 80 -0.46 -17.40 -16.05
N LEU A 81 -1.17 -16.59 -15.28
CA LEU A 81 -2.64 -16.63 -15.28
C LEU A 81 -3.25 -16.14 -16.59
N ARG A 82 -2.66 -15.14 -17.25
CA ARG A 82 -3.07 -14.71 -18.59
C ARG A 82 -2.93 -15.83 -19.63
N GLU A 83 -1.86 -16.61 -19.58
CA GLU A 83 -1.68 -17.78 -20.44
C GLU A 83 -2.75 -18.86 -20.17
N LEU A 84 -3.25 -18.94 -18.95
CA LEU A 84 -4.35 -19.82 -18.56
C LEU A 84 -5.74 -19.23 -18.85
N SER A 85 -5.83 -18.03 -19.47
CA SER A 85 -7.09 -17.29 -19.67
C SER A 85 -7.84 -16.95 -18.38
N GLU A 86 -7.09 -16.81 -17.29
CA GLU A 86 -7.59 -16.40 -15.98
C GLU A 86 -7.30 -14.91 -15.72
N SER A 87 -7.97 -14.35 -14.73
CA SER A 87 -7.74 -12.98 -14.26
C SER A 87 -6.37 -12.82 -13.57
N ILE A 88 -5.99 -11.58 -13.26
CA ILE A 88 -4.83 -11.29 -12.41
C ILE A 88 -4.93 -12.00 -11.04
N PRO A 89 -3.81 -12.34 -10.39
CA PRO A 89 -3.84 -13.02 -9.10
C PRO A 89 -4.34 -12.08 -7.99
N GLU A 90 -5.29 -12.54 -7.16
CA GLU A 90 -5.67 -11.80 -5.94
C GLU A 90 -4.50 -11.79 -4.93
N TYR A 91 -3.76 -12.89 -4.86
CA TYR A 91 -2.54 -13.00 -4.06
C TYR A 91 -1.49 -13.86 -4.76
N VAL A 92 -0.22 -13.52 -4.60
CA VAL A 92 0.92 -14.44 -4.76
C VAL A 92 1.44 -14.77 -3.38
N THR A 93 1.59 -16.06 -3.07
CA THR A 93 2.11 -16.53 -1.77
C THR A 93 3.35 -17.38 -2.00
N ILE A 94 4.44 -17.04 -1.31
CA ILE A 94 5.69 -17.82 -1.30
C ILE A 94 5.90 -18.27 0.14
N GLU A 95 6.03 -19.58 0.36
CA GLU A 95 6.18 -20.17 1.68
C GLU A 95 7.50 -20.95 1.78
N SER A 96 8.09 -20.90 2.96
CA SER A 96 9.23 -21.71 3.38
C SER A 96 8.96 -22.25 4.79
N ASP A 97 9.85 -23.10 5.29
CA ASP A 97 9.74 -23.66 6.65
C ASP A 97 9.75 -22.61 7.76
N SER A 98 10.24 -21.39 7.48
CA SER A 98 10.41 -20.35 8.49
C SER A 98 9.60 -19.08 8.24
N LEU A 99 9.24 -18.81 6.98
CA LEU A 99 8.65 -17.54 6.56
C LEU A 99 7.62 -17.75 5.48
N LYS A 100 6.67 -16.82 5.43
CA LYS A 100 5.69 -16.66 4.36
C LYS A 100 5.75 -15.23 3.85
N MET A 101 5.63 -15.08 2.54
CA MET A 101 5.52 -13.80 1.86
C MET A 101 4.21 -13.80 1.08
N VAL A 102 3.39 -12.77 1.28
CA VAL A 102 2.11 -12.58 0.61
C VAL A 102 2.16 -11.25 -0.13
N ILE A 103 1.88 -11.29 -1.43
CA ILE A 103 1.83 -10.14 -2.32
C ILE A 103 0.40 -10.01 -2.82
N SER A 104 -0.16 -8.81 -2.86
CA SER A 104 -1.48 -8.55 -3.43
C SER A 104 -1.42 -7.28 -4.28
N PRO A 105 -1.97 -7.30 -5.52
CA PRO A 105 -2.00 -6.12 -6.36
C PRO A 105 -2.95 -5.05 -5.79
N ILE A 106 -2.56 -3.80 -5.89
CA ILE A 106 -3.46 -2.64 -5.77
C ILE A 106 -3.97 -2.29 -7.17
N ASP A 107 -3.06 -2.24 -8.15
CA ASP A 107 -3.32 -2.06 -9.57
C ASP A 107 -2.29 -2.83 -10.42
N ASP A 108 -2.07 -2.42 -11.67
CA ASP A 108 -1.14 -3.08 -12.60
C ASP A 108 0.35 -2.89 -12.23
N SER A 109 0.71 -1.81 -11.53
CA SER A 109 2.11 -1.47 -11.18
C SER A 109 2.36 -1.35 -9.68
N ALA A 110 1.32 -1.34 -8.86
CA ALA A 110 1.38 -1.19 -7.42
C ALA A 110 0.80 -2.38 -6.66
N GLY A 111 1.29 -2.57 -5.44
CA GLY A 111 0.85 -3.66 -4.59
C GLY A 111 1.28 -3.54 -3.15
N LEU A 112 0.75 -4.44 -2.33
CA LEU A 112 1.19 -4.68 -0.96
C LEU A 112 1.97 -5.99 -0.88
N VAL A 113 3.06 -5.97 -0.13
CA VAL A 113 3.78 -7.17 0.28
C VAL A 113 3.83 -7.24 1.80
N THR A 114 3.59 -8.44 2.33
CA THR A 114 3.74 -8.74 3.75
C THR A 114 4.63 -9.96 3.93
N VAL A 115 5.59 -9.87 4.86
CA VAL A 115 6.39 -11.02 5.31
C VAL A 115 5.96 -11.37 6.74
N CYS A 116 5.73 -12.64 6.99
CA CYS A 116 5.33 -13.17 8.29
C CYS A 116 5.99 -14.52 8.59
N GLY A 117 5.92 -14.94 9.85
CA GLY A 117 6.42 -16.25 10.26
C GLY A 117 5.62 -17.41 9.66
N ALA A 118 6.22 -18.60 9.62
CA ALA A 118 5.58 -19.82 9.11
C ALA A 118 4.25 -20.16 9.81
N ASP A 119 4.10 -19.84 11.09
CA ASP A 119 2.87 -20.14 11.85
C ASP A 119 1.82 -19.01 11.81
N THR A 120 2.09 -17.91 11.10
CA THR A 120 1.15 -16.79 11.03
C THR A 120 -0.14 -17.18 10.30
N ALA A 121 -1.27 -16.77 10.88
CA ALA A 121 -2.60 -17.01 10.33
C ALA A 121 -2.82 -16.22 9.02
N LEU A 122 -2.56 -16.86 7.87
CA LEU A 122 -2.67 -16.22 6.55
C LEU A 122 -4.06 -15.64 6.25
N GLY A 123 -5.13 -16.23 6.79
CA GLY A 123 -6.47 -15.67 6.65
C GLY A 123 -6.60 -14.26 7.23
N MET A 124 -5.97 -14.00 8.38
CA MET A 124 -5.95 -12.67 9.00
C MET A 124 -5.07 -11.71 8.22
N VAL A 125 -3.93 -12.19 7.71
CA VAL A 125 -3.03 -11.40 6.85
C VAL A 125 -3.78 -10.94 5.60
N ARG A 126 -4.42 -11.86 4.86
CA ARG A 126 -5.17 -11.52 3.65
C ARG A 126 -6.34 -10.58 3.92
N LEU A 127 -7.09 -10.80 4.99
CA LEU A 127 -8.19 -9.92 5.38
C LEU A 127 -7.72 -8.49 5.65
N GLN A 128 -6.62 -8.34 6.41
CA GLN A 128 -6.07 -7.02 6.71
C GLN A 128 -5.43 -6.37 5.48
N MET A 129 -4.76 -7.14 4.62
CA MET A 129 -4.26 -6.62 3.34
C MET A 129 -5.39 -6.06 2.50
N LYS A 130 -6.50 -6.79 2.35
CA LYS A 130 -7.67 -6.30 1.62
C LYS A 130 -8.18 -4.98 2.19
N HIS A 131 -8.30 -4.87 3.52
CA HIS A 131 -8.72 -3.63 4.17
C HIS A 131 -7.75 -2.46 3.91
N ILE A 132 -6.44 -2.71 4.02
CA ILE A 132 -5.41 -1.70 3.75
C ILE A 132 -5.47 -1.28 2.28
N ILE A 133 -5.63 -2.22 1.33
CA ILE A 133 -5.75 -1.91 -0.10
C ILE A 133 -6.95 -1.00 -0.35
N GLU A 134 -8.11 -1.33 0.22
CA GLU A 134 -9.31 -0.48 0.10
C GLU A 134 -9.08 0.94 0.66
N GLU A 135 -8.28 1.07 1.72
CA GLU A 135 -7.91 2.36 2.33
C GLU A 135 -6.91 3.15 1.47
N ILE A 136 -5.89 2.50 0.91
CA ILE A 136 -4.77 3.18 0.27
C ILE A 136 -4.86 3.28 -1.26
N ALA A 137 -5.67 2.44 -1.92
CA ALA A 137 -5.79 2.42 -3.38
C ALA A 137 -6.03 3.81 -4.02
N PRO A 138 -6.84 4.72 -3.45
CA PRO A 138 -7.03 6.06 -4.02
C PRO A 138 -5.74 6.89 -4.16
N TYR A 139 -4.68 6.55 -3.42
CA TYR A 139 -3.39 7.25 -3.47
C TYR A 139 -2.43 6.68 -4.52
N PHE A 140 -2.74 5.50 -5.09
CA PHE A 140 -1.95 4.86 -6.14
C PHE A 140 -2.49 5.15 -7.55
N VAL A 141 -3.71 5.67 -7.66
CA VAL A 141 -4.28 6.12 -8.93
C VAL A 141 -3.66 7.45 -9.35
N VAL A 142 -2.50 7.39 -10.01
CA VAL A 142 -1.89 8.54 -10.70
C VAL A 142 -2.05 8.37 -12.21
N GLY A 143 -3.10 8.98 -12.74
CA GLY A 143 -3.12 9.52 -14.12
C GLY A 143 -3.64 8.63 -15.25
N ASP A 144 -4.97 8.52 -15.38
CA ASP A 144 -5.61 8.56 -16.71
C ASP A 144 -6.21 9.96 -16.89
N CYS A 145 -5.34 10.92 -17.22
CA CYS A 145 -5.76 12.14 -17.91
C CYS A 145 -5.51 11.92 -19.42
N GLY A 146 -6.31 11.03 -20.01
CA GLY A 146 -6.42 10.83 -21.46
C GLY A 146 -7.59 11.59 -22.04
#